data_AF-A0A7W0PKC6-F1
#
_entry.id   AF-A0A7W0PKC6-F1
#
_cell.length_a   1.000
_cell.length_b   1.000
_cell.length_c   1.000
_cell.angle_alpha   90.00
_cell.angle_beta   90.00
_cell.angle_gamma   90.00
#
_symmetry.space_group_name_H-M   'P 1'
#
loop_
_entity.id
_entity.type
_entity.pdbx_description
1 polymer ?
#
loop_
_entity_poly.entity_id
_entity_poly.type
_entity_poly.pdbx_seq_one_letter_code
_entity_poly.pdbx_strand_id
1 'polypeptide(L)' 'MVVRIVIWNLFDSKTTLDELRESLADLDTPSAWLWNQGSERFGAVSFGDDLPEAFERARELVGRDPDVYEEFDAL' A
#
# COMPACT_ATOMS: atom_id res chain seq x y z
N MET A 1 -12.78 4.43 13.77
CA MET A 1 -12.42 4.47 12.34
C MET A 1 -10.97 4.90 12.25
N VAL A 2 -10.10 3.95 11.95
CA VAL A 2 -8.68 4.22 11.72
C VAL A 2 -8.46 4.61 10.26
N VAL A 3 -7.61 5.61 10.02
CA VAL A 3 -6.98 5.87 8.72
C VAL A 3 -5.55 5.39 8.79
N ARG A 4 -5.12 4.65 7.78
CA ARG A 4 -3.76 4.14 7.70
C ARG A 4 -3.08 4.61 6.42
N ILE A 5 -1.85 5.12 6.55
CA ILE A 5 -0.99 5.47 5.43
C ILE A 5 0.18 4.50 5.40
N VAL A 6 0.32 3.80 4.29
CA VAL A 6 1.45 2.88 4.04
C VAL A 6 2.19 3.29 2.77
N ILE A 7 3.52 3.23 2.79
CA ILE A 7 4.36 3.52 1.62
C ILE A 7 5.51 2.53 1.53
N TRP A 8 5.74 2.00 0.34
CA TRP A 8 6.93 1.26 -0.04
C TRP A 8 7.71 2.04 -1.10
N ASN A 9 9.02 2.04 -0.95
CA ASN A 9 9.98 2.34 -2.01
C ASN A 9 10.32 1.06 -2.76
N LEU A 10 10.30 1.09 -4.08
CA LEU A 10 10.65 -0.07 -4.91
C LEU A 10 12.11 -0.08 -5.33
N PHE A 11 12.92 0.89 -4.88
CA PHE A 11 14.36 0.85 -5.09
C PHE A 11 14.94 -0.46 -4.54
N ASP A 12 15.60 -1.23 -5.42
CA ASP A 12 16.14 -2.58 -5.15
C ASP A 12 15.09 -3.67 -4.85
N SER A 13 13.80 -3.41 -5.12
CA SER A 13 12.77 -4.44 -5.09
C SER A 13 12.79 -5.28 -6.37
N LYS A 14 12.37 -6.54 -6.24
CA LYS A 14 12.23 -7.45 -7.38
C LYS A 14 10.93 -7.27 -8.15
N THR A 15 10.01 -6.44 -7.65
CA THR A 15 8.72 -6.17 -8.30
C THR A 15 8.68 -4.76 -8.90
N THR A 16 7.76 -4.55 -9.84
CA THR A 16 7.52 -3.27 -10.51
C THR A 16 6.15 -2.68 -10.16
N LEU A 17 5.96 -1.39 -10.43
CA LEU A 17 4.65 -0.74 -10.23
C LEU A 17 3.55 -1.36 -11.07
N ASP A 18 3.86 -1.84 -12.27
CA ASP A 18 2.86 -2.42 -13.17
C ASP A 18 2.45 -3.82 -12.70
N GLU A 19 3.41 -4.66 -12.28
CA GLU A 19 3.10 -5.95 -11.65
C GLU A 19 2.23 -5.79 -10.40
N LEU A 20 2.50 -4.78 -9.58
CA LEU A 20 1.69 -4.48 -8.40
C LEU A 20 0.27 -4.06 -8.77
N ARG A 21 0.08 -3.20 -9.79
CA ARG A 21 -1.26 -2.80 -10.26
C ARG A 21 -2.08 -3.97 -10.79
N GLU A 22 -1.42 -4.91 -11.47
CA GLU A 22 -2.08 -6.10 -12.03
C GLU A 22 -2.38 -7.15 -10.95
N SER A 23 -1.60 -7.18 -9.87
CA SER A 23 -1.68 -8.24 -8.84
C SER A 23 -2.49 -7.86 -7.60
N LEU A 24 -2.61 -6.56 -7.29
CA LEU A 24 -3.30 -6.09 -6.10
C LEU A 24 -4.80 -5.89 -6.38
N ALA A 25 -5.62 -6.42 -5.49
CA ALA A 25 -7.06 -6.17 -5.50
C ALA A 25 -7.35 -4.69 -5.20
N ASP A 26 -8.47 -4.21 -5.73
CA ASP A 26 -8.99 -2.89 -5.36
C ASP A 26 -9.32 -2.83 -3.87
N LEU A 27 -9.16 -1.64 -3.29
CA LEU A 27 -9.56 -1.38 -1.91
C LEU A 27 -10.98 -0.84 -1.87
N ASP A 28 -11.70 -1.15 -0.79
CA ASP A 28 -13.04 -0.62 -0.57
C ASP A 28 -13.02 0.90 -0.35
N THR A 29 -13.96 1.60 -1.00
CA THR A 29 -14.12 3.06 -0.83
C THR A 29 -14.39 3.39 0.65
N PRO A 30 -13.74 4.42 1.25
CA PRO A 30 -12.94 5.47 0.61
C PRO A 30 -11.42 5.21 0.53
N SER A 31 -10.97 3.97 0.74
CA SER A 31 -9.56 3.58 0.62
C SER A 31 -9.07 3.62 -0.83
N ALA A 32 -7.78 3.84 -1.03
CA ALA A 32 -7.18 3.91 -2.36
C ALA A 32 -5.69 3.57 -2.37
N TRP A 33 -5.25 2.90 -3.44
CA TRP A 33 -3.85 2.77 -3.77
C TRP A 33 -3.26 4.10 -4.26
N LEU A 34 -2.05 4.40 -3.83
CA LEU A 34 -1.25 5.53 -4.25
C LEU A 34 -0.10 5.04 -5.12
N TRP A 35 0.06 5.64 -6.29
CA TRP A 35 1.10 5.25 -7.24
C TRP A 35 1.97 6.43 -7.64
N ASN A 36 3.29 6.32 -7.48
CA ASN A 36 4.23 7.36 -7.85
C ASN A 36 5.33 6.80 -8.75
N GLN A 37 5.16 6.96 -10.06
CA GLN A 37 6.14 6.54 -11.07
C GLN A 37 7.44 7.35 -11.00
N GLY A 38 7.37 8.64 -10.66
CA GLY A 38 8.54 9.53 -10.68
C GLY A 38 9.58 9.22 -9.60
N SER A 39 9.17 8.58 -8.50
CA SER A 39 10.06 8.20 -7.41
C SER A 39 10.04 6.70 -7.11
N GLU A 40 9.48 5.87 -8.00
CA GLU A 40 9.32 4.43 -7.83
C GLU A 40 8.76 4.04 -6.44
N ARG A 41 7.68 4.71 -6.04
CA ARG A 41 6.98 4.44 -4.78
C ARG A 41 5.54 4.05 -5.04
N PHE A 42 5.01 3.22 -4.17
CA PHE A 42 3.58 2.97 -4.08
C PHE A 42 3.17 2.85 -2.62
N GLY A 43 1.87 2.84 -2.38
CA GLY A 43 1.34 2.80 -1.03
C GLY A 43 -0.17 2.81 -1.06
N ALA A 44 -0.79 3.04 0.09
CA ALA A 44 -2.23 3.19 0.18
C ALA A 44 -2.62 4.17 1.29
N VAL A 45 -3.78 4.78 1.11
CA VAL A 45 -4.57 5.33 2.21
C VAL A 45 -5.72 4.35 2.43
N SER A 46 -5.80 3.76 3.63
CA SER A 46 -6.83 2.79 3.99
C SER A 46 -7.69 3.29 5.13
N PHE A 47 -8.99 3.03 5.06
CA PHE A 47 -9.97 3.34 6.09
C PHE A 47 -10.57 2.05 6.64
N GLY A 48 -10.72 1.96 7.95
CA GLY A 48 -11.29 0.79 8.61
C GLY A 48 -10.45 0.40 9.81
N ASP A 49 -11.05 -0.35 10.73
CA ASP A 49 -10.39 -0.75 11.98
C ASP A 49 -9.51 -2.01 11.78
N ASP A 50 -9.79 -2.81 10.74
CA ASP A 50 -9.02 -4.00 10.35
C ASP A 50 -7.99 -3.71 9.25
N LEU A 51 -6.90 -4.48 9.23
CA LEU A 51 -5.88 -4.38 8.18
C LEU A 51 -6.37 -5.08 6.89
N PRO A 52 -6.35 -4.42 5.72
CA PRO A 52 -6.76 -5.08 4.48
C PRO A 52 -5.84 -6.25 4.11
N GLU A 53 -6.41 -7.38 3.68
CA GLU A 53 -5.66 -8.55 3.18
C GLU A 53 -4.72 -8.19 2.02
N ALA A 54 -5.12 -7.20 1.20
CA ALA A 54 -4.32 -6.71 0.09
C ALA A 54 -2.96 -6.13 0.52
N PHE A 55 -2.80 -5.72 1.79
CA PHE A 55 -1.52 -5.26 2.32
C PHE A 55 -0.56 -6.43 2.61
N GLU A 56 -1.06 -7.61 2.94
CA GLU A 56 -0.22 -8.82 3.01
C GLU A 56 0.28 -9.18 1.63
N ARG A 57 -0.60 -9.15 0.62
CA ARG A 57 -0.21 -9.41 -0.76
C ARG A 57 0.84 -8.42 -1.28
N ALA A 58 0.71 -7.13 -0.94
CA ALA A 58 1.70 -6.13 -1.28
C ALA A 58 3.06 -6.42 -0.62
N ARG A 59 3.08 -6.79 0.66
CA ARG A 59 4.32 -7.16 1.38
C ARG A 59 5.01 -8.37 0.76
N GLU A 60 4.25 -9.40 0.36
CA GLU A 60 4.80 -10.57 -0.31
C GLU A 60 5.47 -10.23 -1.65
N LEU A 61 4.80 -9.41 -2.47
CA LEU A 61 5.30 -9.01 -3.79
C LEU A 61 6.57 -8.15 -3.68
N VAL A 62 6.58 -7.19 -2.74
CA VAL A 62 7.76 -6.33 -2.51
C VAL A 62 8.88 -7.09 -1.79
N GLY A 63 8.52 -8.11 -0.99
CA GLY A 63 9.42 -8.94 -0.20
C GLY A 63 9.87 -8.32 1.13
N ARG A 64 9.23 -7.22 1.57
CA ARG A 64 9.55 -6.50 2.81
C ARG A 64 8.37 -5.68 3.34
N ASP A 65 8.47 -5.29 4.61
CA ASP A 65 7.55 -4.36 5.25
C ASP A 65 7.62 -2.95 4.63
N PRO A 66 6.56 -2.15 4.78
CA PRO A 66 6.54 -0.78 4.28
C PRO A 66 7.59 0.10 4.95
N ASP A 67 8.13 1.05 4.19
CA ASP A 67 9.05 2.07 4.67
C ASP A 67 8.34 3.14 5.53
N VAL A 68 7.03 3.32 5.32
CA VAL A 68 6.15 4.19 6.14
C VAL A 68 4.91 3.41 6.52
N TYR A 69 4.56 3.42 7.80
CA TYR A 69 3.33 2.81 8.31
C TYR A 69 2.79 3.67 9.45
N GLU A 70 1.75 4.45 9.16
CA GLU A 70 1.19 5.42 10.10
C GLU A 70 -0.31 5.17 10.29
N GLU A 71 -0.77 5.31 11.53
CA GLU A 71 -2.19 5.22 11.90
C GLU A 71 -2.69 6.53 12.48
N PHE A 72 -3.93 6.84 12.17
CA PHE A 72 -4.63 8.02 12.65
C PHE A 72 -6.05 7.65 13.06
N ASP A 73 -6.53 8.26 14.13
CA ASP A 73 -7.96 8.28 14.42
C ASP A 73 -8.65 9.27 13.47
N ALA A 74 -9.63 8.79 12.70
CA ALA A 74 -10.46 9.66 11.88
C ALA A 74 -11.51 10.39 12.75
N LEU A 75 -11.60 11.71 12.60
CA LEU A 75 -12.60 12.57 13.27
C LEU A 75 -13.92 12.64 12.52
#